data_AF-A0A8X6N5I1-F1
#
_entry.id   AF-A0A8X6N5I1-F1
#
_cell.length_a   1.000
_cell.length_b   1.000
_cell.length_c   1.000
_cell.angle_alpha   90.00
_cell.angle_beta   90.00
_cell.angle_gamma   90.00
#
_symmetry.space_group_name_H-M   'P 1'
#
loop_
_entity.id
_entity.type
_entity.pdbx_description
1 polymer ?
#
loop_
_entity_poly.entity_id
_entity_poly.type
_entity_poly.pdbx_seq_one_letter_code
_entity_poly.pdbx_strand_id
1 'polypeptide(L)'
;MTRFCRNSRLAKACRVTEVLTPDELKEAEMKIMLIVQKTSFVYGKNEGLKNIQYVVDQNGLLRMKTRLTLREDTEDFRFPILLHFR
;
A
#
# COMPACT_ATOMS: atom_id res chain seq x y z
N MET A 1 -10.84 -0.12 4.86
CA MET A 1 -12.08 -0.92 4.61
C MET A 1 -12.81 -1.37 5.88
N THR A 2 -12.18 -1.29 7.03
CA THR A 2 -12.70 -1.68 8.36
C THR A 2 -13.97 -0.90 8.76
N ARG A 3 -14.05 0.40 8.47
CA ARG A 3 -15.23 1.24 8.78
C ARG A 3 -16.51 0.79 8.07
N PHE A 4 -16.45 0.45 6.78
CA PHE A 4 -17.61 -0.07 6.05
C PHE A 4 -18.11 -1.38 6.67
N CYS A 5 -17.20 -2.35 6.89
CA CYS A 5 -17.54 -3.63 7.50
C CYS A 5 -18.09 -3.49 8.93
N ARG A 6 -17.61 -2.51 9.70
CA ARG A 6 -18.14 -2.20 11.03
C ARG A 6 -19.54 -1.60 10.92
N ASN A 7 -19.71 -0.56 10.11
CA ASN A 7 -20.98 0.15 9.96
C ASN A 7 -22.08 -0.74 9.34
N SER A 8 -21.73 -1.70 8.48
CA SER A 8 -22.70 -2.64 7.90
C SER A 8 -23.29 -3.60 8.94
N ARG A 9 -22.58 -3.84 10.05
CA ARG A 9 -23.02 -4.66 11.17
C ARG A 9 -23.76 -3.86 12.26
N LEU A 10 -23.81 -2.54 12.13
CA LEU A 10 -24.42 -1.64 13.10
C LEU A 10 -25.78 -1.12 12.62
N ALA A 11 -26.69 -0.89 13.58
CA ALA A 11 -27.91 -0.14 13.33
C ALA A 11 -27.59 1.26 12.80
N LYS A 12 -28.46 1.82 11.96
CA LYS A 12 -28.21 3.08 11.24
C LYS A 12 -27.79 4.24 12.16
N ALA A 13 -28.39 4.33 13.35
CA ALA A 13 -28.08 5.37 14.33
C ALA A 13 -26.69 5.25 14.99
N CYS A 14 -26.08 4.06 14.97
CA CYS A 14 -24.78 3.80 15.58
C CYS A 14 -23.63 3.79 14.56
N ARG A 15 -23.90 4.11 13.30
CA ARG A 15 -22.87 4.13 12.24
C ARG A 15 -21.99 5.34 12.44
N VAL A 16 -20.68 5.13 12.32
CA VAL A 16 -19.73 6.24 12.35
C VAL A 16 -19.74 6.94 11.00
N THR A 17 -20.18 8.20 11.00
CA THR A 17 -20.31 9.05 9.81
C THR A 17 -19.30 10.20 9.77
N GLU A 18 -18.44 10.28 10.78
CA GLU A 18 -17.37 11.27 10.85
C GLU A 18 -16.36 11.09 9.72
N VAL A 19 -15.49 12.09 9.56
CA VAL A 19 -14.35 12.04 8.63
C VAL A 19 -13.45 10.84 9.00
N LEU A 20 -12.79 10.27 8.01
CA LEU A 20 -11.82 9.19 8.23
C LEU A 20 -10.66 9.71 9.08
N THR A 21 -10.20 8.89 10.02
CA THR A 21 -9.01 9.24 10.79
C THR A 21 -7.76 9.09 9.91
N PRO A 22 -6.64 9.77 10.24
CA PRO A 22 -5.38 9.59 9.52
C PRO A 22 -4.94 8.12 9.46
N ASP A 23 -5.16 7.35 10.52
CA ASP A 23 -4.82 5.92 10.55
C ASP A 23 -5.68 5.10 9.59
N GLU A 24 -6.98 5.38 9.49
CA GLU A 24 -7.86 4.70 8.53
C GLU A 24 -7.55 5.06 7.09
N LEU A 25 -7.17 6.32 6.84
CA LEU A 25 -6.69 6.76 5.52
C LEU A 25 -5.43 5.99 5.16
N LYS A 26 -4.44 5.96 6.05
CA LYS A 26 -3.20 5.21 5.85
C LYS A 26 -3.47 3.73 5.61
N GLU A 27 -4.33 3.09 6.40
CA GLU A 27 -4.71 1.68 6.21
C GLU A 27 -5.40 1.45 4.85
N ALA A 28 -6.27 2.38 4.44
CA ALA A 28 -6.95 2.31 3.15
C ALA A 28 -5.97 2.47 1.98
N GLU A 29 -5.07 3.46 2.04
CA GLU A 29 -4.03 3.69 1.05
C GLU A 29 -3.15 2.47 0.88
N MET A 30 -2.63 1.89 1.98
CA MET A 30 -1.80 0.68 1.92
C MET A 30 -2.54 -0.49 1.28
N LYS A 31 -3.83 -0.69 1.61
CA LYS A 31 -4.66 -1.75 1.00
C LYS A 31 -4.88 -1.53 -0.49
N ILE A 32 -5.16 -0.29 -0.91
CA ILE A 32 -5.34 0.05 -2.33
C ILE A 32 -4.04 -0.22 -3.09
N MET A 33 -2.90 0.25 -2.56
CA MET A 33 -1.59 0.00 -3.17
C MET A 33 -1.30 -1.50 -3.32
N LEU A 34 -1.64 -2.31 -2.31
CA LEU A 34 -1.43 -3.75 -2.36
C LEU A 34 -2.30 -4.42 -3.43
N ILE A 35 -3.55 -3.98 -3.57
CA ILE A 35 -4.43 -4.46 -4.65
C ILE A 35 -3.84 -4.09 -6.00
N VAL A 36 -3.44 -2.84 -6.19
CA VAL A 36 -2.81 -2.38 -7.44
C VAL A 36 -1.60 -3.23 -7.76
N GLN A 37 -0.66 -3.40 -6.83
CA GLN A 37 0.52 -4.24 -7.03
C GLN A 37 0.16 -5.69 -7.37
N LYS A 38 -0.80 -6.30 -6.70
CA LYS A 38 -1.23 -7.68 -7.01
C LYS A 38 -1.86 -7.80 -8.40
N THR A 39 -2.61 -6.79 -8.83
CA THR A 39 -3.22 -6.78 -10.16
C THR A 39 -2.20 -6.48 -11.26
N SER A 40 -1.21 -5.64 -10.98
CA SER A 40 -0.21 -5.21 -11.95
C SER A 40 0.98 -6.16 -12.03
N PHE A 41 1.35 -6.81 -10.92
CA PHE A 41 2.47 -7.72 -10.85
C PHE A 41 1.99 -9.15 -10.64
N VAL A 42 1.87 -9.92 -11.72
CA VAL A 42 1.68 -11.37 -11.63
C VAL A 42 2.99 -12.03 -11.19
N TYR A 43 3.00 -12.65 -10.00
CA TYR A 43 4.16 -13.36 -9.46
C TYR A 43 4.80 -14.26 -10.53
N GLY A 44 6.08 -14.02 -10.83
CA GLY A 44 6.89 -14.84 -11.74
C GLY A 44 6.79 -14.51 -13.24
N LYS A 45 5.96 -13.55 -13.68
CA LYS A 45 5.77 -13.25 -15.12
C LYS A 45 6.12 -11.82 -15.56
N ASN A 46 6.37 -10.89 -14.64
CA ASN A 46 6.60 -9.49 -15.05
C ASN A 46 8.05 -9.25 -15.45
N GLU A 47 8.24 -8.99 -16.75
CA GLU A 47 9.53 -8.54 -17.28
C GLU A 47 10.01 -7.24 -16.61
N GLY A 48 9.08 -6.36 -16.23
CA GLY A 48 9.39 -5.09 -15.56
C GLY A 48 10.05 -5.23 -14.18
N LEU A 49 9.91 -6.37 -13.51
CA LEU A 49 10.58 -6.62 -12.22
C LEU A 49 11.95 -7.30 -12.37
N LYS A 50 12.31 -7.82 -13.56
CA LYS A 50 13.56 -8.59 -13.74
C LYS A 50 14.82 -7.75 -13.44
N ASN A 51 14.76 -6.44 -13.70
CA ASN A 51 15.92 -5.54 -13.58
C ASN A 51 15.82 -4.58 -12.38
N ILE A 52 14.79 -4.70 -11.54
CA ILE A 52 14.57 -3.81 -10.40
C ILE A 52 14.91 -4.56 -9.12
N GLN A 53 15.75 -3.97 -8.27
CA GLN A 53 15.93 -4.47 -6.91
C GLN A 53 14.76 -4.00 -6.05
N TYR A 54 14.11 -4.93 -5.36
CA TYR A 54 12.98 -4.64 -4.50
C TYR A 54 13.02 -5.46 -3.21
N VAL A 55 12.30 -4.97 -2.21
CA VAL A 55 12.06 -5.63 -0.93
C VAL A 55 10.56 -5.66 -0.65
N VAL A 56 10.11 -6.64 0.12
CA VAL A 56 8.72 -6.68 0.62
C VAL A 56 8.72 -6.03 1.99
N ASP A 57 7.84 -5.06 2.21
CA ASP A 57 7.70 -4.40 3.50
C ASP A 57 6.79 -5.17 4.48
N GLN A 58 6.63 -4.62 5.67
CA GLN A 58 5.81 -5.19 6.75
C GLN A 58 4.33 -5.36 6.36
N ASN A 59 3.85 -4.56 5.41
CA ASN A 59 2.47 -4.56 4.91
C ASN A 59 2.32 -5.46 3.67
N GLY A 60 3.39 -6.12 3.22
CA GLY A 60 3.39 -6.97 2.03
C GLY A 60 3.52 -6.21 0.71
N LEU A 61 3.86 -4.91 0.74
CA LEU A 61 4.07 -4.11 -0.47
C LEU A 61 5.49 -4.29 -1.01
N LEU A 62 5.60 -4.37 -2.33
CA LEU A 62 6.87 -4.28 -3.04
C LEU A 62 7.39 -2.84 -2.98
N ARG A 63 8.59 -2.65 -2.44
CA ARG A 63 9.27 -1.36 -2.38
C ARG A 63 10.61 -1.43 -3.10
N MET A 64 10.94 -0.39 -3.84
CA MET A 64 12.19 -0.33 -4.60
C MET A 64 13.37 -0.15 -3.66
N LYS A 65 14.43 -0.92 -3.86
CA LYS A 65 15.70 -0.70 -3.19
C LYS A 65 16.51 0.29 -4.02
N THR A 66 16.56 1.54 -3.58
CA THR A 66 17.34 2.59 -4.25
C THR A 66 18.75 2.69 -3.63
N ARG A 67 19.70 3.26 -4.37
CA ARG A 67 21.02 3.65 -3.82
C ARG A 67 20.95 4.86 -2.88
N LEU A 68 19.76 5.47 -2.73
CA LEU A 68 19.49 6.56 -1.80
C LEU A 68 19.25 6.06 -0.37
N THR A 69 19.32 4.74 -0.15
CA THR A 69 19.21 4.12 1.18
C THR A 69 20.20 4.66 2.21
N LEU A 70 21.28 5.34 1.80
CA LEU A 70 22.28 5.96 2.67
C LEU A 70 22.00 7.44 3.02
N ARG A 71 20.95 8.06 2.46
CA ARG A 71 20.54 9.41 2.86
C ARG A 71 19.56 9.34 4.05
N GLU A 72 19.72 10.27 4.99
CA GLU A 72 18.74 10.48 6.05
C GLU A 72 17.47 11.10 5.45
N ASP A 73 16.45 10.28 5.27
CA ASP A 73 15.14 10.66 4.77
C ASP A 73 14.08 9.67 5.29
N THR A 74 12.81 9.96 5.02
CA THR A 74 11.65 9.11 5.30
C THR A 74 11.77 7.75 4.62
N GLU A 75 11.19 6.72 5.25
CA GLU A 75 11.21 5.35 4.70
C GLU A 75 10.54 5.28 3.32
N ASP A 76 9.46 6.03 3.10
CA ASP A 76 8.77 6.08 1.82
C ASP A 76 9.64 6.68 0.71
N PHE A 77 10.55 7.60 1.04
CA PHE A 77 11.50 8.13 0.07
C PHE A 77 12.68 7.18 -0.18
N ARG A 78 13.21 6.57 0.88
CA ARG A 78 14.33 5.61 0.77
C ARG A 78 13.92 4.32 0.04
N PHE A 79 12.67 3.89 0.27
CA PHE A 79 12.07 2.67 -0.25
C PHE A 79 10.69 2.97 -0.87
N PRO A 80 10.65 3.60 -2.06
CA PRO A 80 9.39 3.99 -2.67
C PRO A 80 8.57 2.76 -3.08
N ILE A 81 7.25 2.88 -2.97
CA ILE A 81 6.30 1.83 -3.39
C ILE A 81 6.44 1.62 -4.89
N LEU A 82 6.68 0.36 -5.29
CA LEU A 82 6.75 0.00 -6.70
C LEU A 82 5.36 -0.05 -7.30
N LEU A 83 5.15 0.71 -8.36
CA LEU A 83 3.94 0.67 -9.15
C LEU A 83 4.32 0.33 -10.59
N HIS A 84 3.44 -0.35 -11.29
CA HIS A 84 3.67 -0.67 -12.68
C HIS A 84 3.50 0.60 -13.51
N PHE A 85 4.55 0.99 -14.24
CA PHE A 85 4.50 2.09 -15.19
C PHE A 85 4.12 1.50 -16.55
N ARG A 86 3.07 2.06 -17.17
CA ARG A 86 2.58 1.65 -18.49
C ARG A 86 3.05 2.63 -19.55
#